data_AF-A0A7X7Z192-F1
#
_entry.id   AF-A0A7X7Z192-F1
#
_cell.length_a   1.000
_cell.length_b   1.000
_cell.length_c   1.000
_cell.angle_alpha   90.00
_cell.angle_beta   90.00
_cell.angle_gamma   90.00
#
_symmetry.space_group_name_H-M   'P 1'
#
loop_
_entity.id
_entity.type
_entity.pdbx_description
1 polymer ?
#
loop_
_entity_poly.entity_id
_entity_poly.type
_entity_poly.pdbx_seq_one_letter_code
_entity_poly.pdbx_strand_id
1 'polypeptide(L)'
;MATKKIYTTGEVARLLGVNINTVIKWFDENRLEGFRFPGSNERRISTAGLYRFMAKNQMPADLLGEGETPWQRKFRRILCNEPARLFVRNGEAYGPYEAVIQDLSRGGARLVVHGEKALMIPFGLFKLNVSVIDGPLGGAQWQGDIAYLQPKEENLGIGMRFAALNLEEENRLIQFVDQR
;
A
#
# COMPACT_ATOMS: atom_id res chain seq x y z
N MET A 1 16.97 -24.62 15.60
CA MET A 1 15.90 -25.36 14.91
C MET A 1 14.70 -24.43 14.82
N ALA A 2 14.32 -23.96 13.62
CA ALA A 2 13.16 -23.08 13.47
C ALA A 2 11.87 -23.86 13.78
N THR A 3 11.14 -23.45 14.81
CA THR A 3 9.83 -23.98 15.15
C THR A 3 8.90 -23.81 13.97
N LYS A 4 8.32 -24.90 13.46
CA LYS A 4 7.37 -24.86 12.34
C LYS A 4 6.14 -24.05 12.78
N LYS A 5 6.02 -22.81 12.29
CA LYS A 5 4.89 -21.92 12.59
C LYS A 5 3.59 -22.52 12.02
N ILE A 6 2.52 -22.39 12.79
CA ILE A 6 1.16 -22.80 12.42
C ILE A 6 0.30 -21.54 12.43
N TYR A 7 -0.52 -21.38 11.41
CA TYR A 7 -1.41 -20.23 11.23
C TYR A 7 -2.86 -20.62 11.51
N THR A 8 -3.61 -19.69 12.09
CA THR A 8 -5.07 -19.70 12.14
C THR A 8 -5.65 -19.20 10.80
N THR A 9 -6.93 -19.47 10.53
CA THR A 9 -7.62 -18.92 9.36
C THR A 9 -7.61 -17.39 9.35
N GLY A 10 -7.72 -16.75 10.51
CA GLY A 10 -7.66 -15.30 10.63
C GLY A 10 -6.28 -14.73 10.29
N GLU A 11 -5.20 -15.41 10.70
CA GLU A 11 -3.84 -15.00 10.34
C GLU A 11 -3.57 -15.16 8.84
N VAL A 12 -4.00 -16.28 8.23
CA VAL A 12 -3.89 -16.47 6.78
C VAL A 12 -4.72 -15.43 6.02
N ALA A 13 -5.92 -15.13 6.49
CA ALA A 13 -6.79 -14.13 5.87
C ALA A 13 -6.13 -12.74 5.87
N ARG A 14 -5.54 -12.35 7.01
CA ARG A 14 -4.77 -11.10 7.14
C ARG A 14 -3.53 -11.11 6.26
N LEU A 15 -2.81 -12.23 6.21
CA LEU A 15 -1.60 -12.39 5.42
C LEU A 15 -1.88 -12.25 3.91
N LEU A 16 -2.96 -12.85 3.43
CA LEU A 16 -3.28 -12.88 2.00
C LEU A 16 -4.23 -11.75 1.58
N GLY A 17 -4.68 -10.91 2.52
CA GLY A 17 -5.61 -9.80 2.24
C GLY A 17 -6.99 -10.27 1.76
N VAL A 18 -7.46 -11.42 2.24
CA VAL A 18 -8.75 -12.01 1.84
C VAL A 18 -9.70 -12.12 3.03
N ASN A 19 -10.99 -12.35 2.76
CA ASN A 19 -11.96 -12.63 3.81
C ASN A 19 -11.66 -13.96 4.51
N ILE A 20 -11.84 -14.04 5.83
CA ILE A 20 -11.66 -15.27 6.60
C ILE A 20 -12.52 -16.44 6.08
N ASN A 21 -13.73 -16.16 5.58
CA ASN A 21 -14.61 -17.15 4.96
C ASN A 21 -14.01 -17.74 3.68
N THR A 22 -13.24 -16.95 2.93
CA THR A 22 -12.52 -17.42 1.74
C THR A 22 -11.44 -18.44 2.13
N VAL A 23 -10.70 -18.18 3.21
CA VAL A 23 -9.70 -19.11 3.74
C VAL A 23 -10.35 -20.39 4.28
N ILE A 24 -11.46 -20.26 5.00
CA ILE A 24 -12.26 -21.40 5.47
C ILE A 24 -12.69 -22.27 4.29
N LYS A 25 -13.22 -21.66 3.22
CA LYS A 25 -13.63 -22.36 2.01
C LYS A 25 -12.46 -23.09 1.35
N TRP A 26 -11.30 -22.44 1.19
CA TRP A 26 -10.12 -23.11 0.61
C TRP A 26 -9.64 -24.30 1.45
N PHE A 27 -9.73 -24.20 2.77
CA PHE A 27 -9.38 -25.31 3.67
C PHE A 27 -10.37 -26.47 3.53
N ASP A 28 -11.68 -26.18 3.59
CA ASP A 28 -12.72 -27.21 3.55
C ASP A 28 -12.82 -27.88 2.16
N GLU A 29 -12.42 -27.17 1.09
CA GLU A 29 -12.25 -27.71 -0.27
C GLU A 29 -10.92 -28.50 -0.45
N ASN A 30 -10.11 -28.68 0.61
CA ASN A 30 -8.77 -29.28 0.55
C ASN A 30 -7.81 -28.59 -0.42
N ARG A 31 -8.05 -27.33 -0.75
CA ARG A 31 -7.14 -26.51 -1.56
C ARG A 31 -5.99 -25.98 -0.72
N LEU A 32 -6.28 -25.64 0.54
CA LEU A 32 -5.31 -25.16 1.52
C LEU A 32 -5.09 -26.21 2.60
N GLU A 33 -3.88 -26.75 2.66
CA GLU A 33 -3.55 -27.88 3.52
C GLU A 33 -3.37 -27.48 4.99
N GLY A 34 -3.97 -28.26 5.88
CA GLY A 34 -3.82 -28.13 7.31
C GLY A 34 -4.67 -29.16 8.06
N PHE A 35 -4.89 -28.94 9.35
CA PHE A 35 -5.67 -29.83 10.21
C PHE A 35 -6.67 -29.05 11.07
N ARG A 36 -7.69 -29.74 11.56
CA ARG A 36 -8.59 -29.19 12.59
C ARG A 36 -8.06 -29.56 13.97
N PHE A 37 -8.11 -28.61 14.90
CA PHE A 37 -7.68 -28.89 16.27
C PHE A 37 -8.61 -29.91 16.93
N PRO A 38 -8.12 -30.98 17.57
CA PRO A 38 -8.98 -31.97 18.19
C PRO A 38 -9.93 -31.33 19.22
N GLY A 39 -11.22 -31.66 19.14
CA GLY A 39 -12.25 -31.09 20.03
C GLY A 39 -12.68 -29.66 19.69
N SER A 40 -12.18 -29.07 18.60
CA SER A 40 -12.60 -27.76 18.10
C SER A 40 -12.84 -27.77 16.60
N ASN A 41 -13.69 -26.86 16.11
CA ASN A 41 -13.86 -26.63 14.66
C ASN A 41 -12.80 -25.64 14.11
N GLU A 42 -11.82 -25.27 14.93
CA GLU A 42 -10.75 -24.39 14.52
C GLU A 42 -9.79 -25.08 13.55
N ARG A 43 -9.44 -24.36 12.48
CA ARG A 43 -8.52 -24.80 11.44
C ARG A 43 -7.12 -24.27 11.73
N ARG A 44 -6.12 -25.09 11.44
CA ARG A 44 -4.70 -24.82 11.61
C ARG A 44 -3.98 -25.12 10.31
N ILE A 45 -3.33 -24.12 9.74
CA ILE A 45 -2.64 -24.17 8.46
C ILE A 45 -1.15 -24.23 8.73
N SER A 46 -0.47 -25.23 8.17
CA SER A 46 1.00 -25.33 8.32
C SER A 46 1.69 -24.32 7.42
N THR A 47 2.86 -23.80 7.83
CA THR A 47 3.69 -22.93 6.97
C THR A 47 3.96 -23.57 5.60
N ALA A 48 4.26 -24.86 5.57
CA ALA A 48 4.54 -25.59 4.33
C ALA A 48 3.30 -25.71 3.42
N GLY A 49 2.12 -25.98 4.01
CA GLY A 49 0.86 -26.04 3.28
C GLY A 49 0.47 -24.68 2.69
N LEU A 50 0.69 -23.61 3.44
CA LEU A 50 0.47 -22.24 2.99
C LEU A 50 1.42 -21.85 1.85
N TYR A 51 2.72 -22.15 1.97
CA TYR A 51 3.71 -21.90 0.91
C TYR A 51 3.35 -22.62 -0.39
N ARG A 52 2.98 -23.91 -0.31
CA ARG A 52 2.51 -24.68 -1.47
C ARG A 52 1.28 -24.08 -2.12
N PHE A 53 0.29 -23.70 -1.30
CA PHE A 53 -0.92 -23.06 -1.78
C PHE A 53 -0.61 -21.75 -2.52
N MET A 54 0.24 -20.91 -1.93
CA MET A 54 0.64 -19.63 -2.52
C MET A 54 1.38 -19.83 -3.85
N ALA A 55 2.38 -20.71 -3.88
CA ALA A 55 3.12 -21.03 -5.11
C ALA A 55 2.20 -21.55 -6.22
N LYS A 56 1.28 -22.47 -5.89
CA LYS A 56 0.30 -23.02 -6.84
C LYS A 56 -0.63 -21.96 -7.43
N ASN A 57 -1.01 -20.95 -6.63
CA ASN A 57 -1.91 -19.89 -7.06
C ASN A 57 -1.16 -18.61 -7.49
N GLN A 58 0.16 -18.69 -7.75
CA GLN A 58 0.99 -17.55 -8.17
C GLN A 58 0.94 -16.36 -7.21
N MET A 59 0.80 -16.63 -5.91
CA MET A 59 0.84 -15.62 -4.86
C MET A 59 2.29 -15.41 -4.39
N PRO A 60 2.73 -14.15 -4.17
CA PRO A 60 4.09 -13.87 -3.70
C PRO A 60 4.37 -14.53 -2.35
N ALA A 61 5.32 -15.47 -2.28
CA ALA A 61 5.63 -16.21 -1.06
C ALA A 61 6.48 -15.40 -0.05
N ASP A 62 7.03 -14.26 -0.48
CA ASP A 62 7.81 -13.32 0.33
C ASP A 62 6.98 -12.78 1.52
N LEU A 63 5.66 -12.89 1.45
CA LEU A 63 4.72 -12.52 2.52
C LEU A 63 4.84 -13.40 3.78
N LEU A 64 5.53 -14.54 3.72
CA LEU A 64 5.65 -15.48 4.85
C LEU A 64 6.84 -15.18 5.79
N GLY A 65 7.67 -14.19 5.46
CA GLY A 65 8.76 -13.72 6.33
C GLY A 65 8.25 -13.15 7.66
N GLU A 66 9.01 -13.35 8.74
CA GLU A 66 8.66 -12.81 10.05
C GLU A 66 8.49 -11.28 9.99
N GLY A 67 7.25 -10.83 10.20
CA GLY A 67 6.94 -9.43 10.47
C GLY A 67 6.42 -8.60 9.31
N GLU A 68 6.22 -9.16 8.11
CA GLU A 68 5.73 -8.39 6.95
C GLU A 68 4.48 -9.03 6.32
N THR A 69 3.31 -8.73 6.89
CA THR A 69 2.06 -8.80 6.12
C THR A 69 2.15 -7.83 4.93
N PRO A 70 1.48 -8.10 3.78
CA PRO A 70 1.43 -7.13 2.67
C PRO A 70 0.80 -5.78 3.06
N TRP A 71 0.15 -5.74 4.22
CA TRP A 71 -0.48 -4.56 4.83
C TRP A 71 0.38 -3.88 5.89
N GLN A 72 1.57 -4.39 6.20
CA GLN A 72 2.53 -3.67 7.02
C GLN A 72 3.26 -2.66 6.15
N ARG A 73 2.95 -1.38 6.38
CA ARG A 73 3.69 -0.28 5.78
C ARG A 73 5.15 -0.41 6.24
N LYS A 74 6.07 -0.63 5.29
CA LYS A 74 7.53 -0.63 5.54
C LYS A 74 8.02 0.67 6.20
N PHE A 75 7.32 1.77 5.95
CA PHE A 75 7.64 3.08 6.47
C PHE A 75 6.48 3.66 7.28
N ARG A 76 6.80 4.24 8.45
CA ARG A 76 5.86 5.05 9.23
C ARG A 76 5.33 6.20 8.36
N ARG A 77 4.04 6.50 8.53
CA ARG A 77 3.39 7.67 7.94
C ARG A 77 3.13 8.72 9.01
N ILE A 78 3.43 9.97 8.70
CA ILE A 78 3.09 11.12 9.51
C ILE A 78 1.96 11.89 8.84
N LEU A 79 1.05 12.44 9.64
CA LEU A 79 0.04 13.36 9.14
C LEU A 79 0.69 14.71 8.86
N CYS A 80 0.30 15.29 7.74
CA CYS A 80 0.69 16.64 7.36
C CYS A 80 -0.46 17.30 6.58
N ASN A 81 -0.39 18.61 6.37
CA ASN A 81 -1.36 19.34 5.56
C ASN A 81 -0.58 20.31 4.68
N GLU A 82 0.36 19.77 3.89
CA GLU A 82 1.21 20.59 3.03
C GLU A 82 0.48 20.85 1.70
N PRO A 83 0.31 22.11 1.27
CA PRO A 83 -0.30 22.42 -0.01
C PRO A 83 0.62 21.98 -1.16
N ALA A 84 0.03 21.36 -2.17
CA ALA A 84 0.75 20.80 -3.29
C ALA A 84 -0.02 21.00 -4.60
N ARG A 85 0.70 21.06 -5.71
CA ARG A 85 0.15 20.92 -7.06
C ARG A 85 0.53 19.59 -7.63
N LEU A 86 -0.39 18.93 -8.34
CA LEU A 86 -0.06 17.71 -9.05
C LEU A 86 -0.40 17.78 -10.54
N PHE A 87 0.41 17.08 -11.32
CA PHE A 87 0.18 16.81 -12.73
C PHE A 87 0.14 15.30 -12.95
N VAL A 88 -0.78 14.86 -13.79
CA VAL A 88 -0.83 13.47 -14.28
C VAL A 88 -0.18 13.44 -15.65
N ARG A 89 0.79 12.54 -15.88
CA ARG A 89 1.53 12.44 -17.15
C ARG A 89 1.41 11.08 -17.81
N ASN A 90 1.00 11.04 -19.08
CA ASN A 90 1.03 9.87 -19.95
C ASN A 90 1.47 10.28 -21.37
N GLY A 91 2.71 10.77 -21.49
CA GLY A 91 3.19 11.46 -22.71
C GLY A 91 2.71 12.92 -22.79
N GLU A 92 1.43 13.17 -22.50
CA GLU A 92 0.87 14.51 -22.27
C GLU A 92 0.78 14.82 -20.76
N ALA A 93 0.69 16.10 -20.41
CA ALA A 93 0.53 16.55 -19.02
C ALA A 93 -0.88 17.10 -18.78
N TYR A 94 -1.55 16.55 -17.75
CA TYR A 94 -2.88 16.96 -17.30
C TYR A 94 -2.78 17.61 -15.92
N GLY A 95 -3.40 18.78 -15.74
CA GLY A 95 -3.27 19.63 -14.55
C GLY A 95 -2.78 21.05 -14.90
N PRO A 96 -2.34 21.86 -13.92
CA PRO A 96 -2.15 21.51 -12.51
C PRO A 96 -3.47 21.32 -11.76
N TYR A 97 -3.46 20.37 -10.84
CA TYR A 97 -4.54 20.13 -9.88
C TYR A 97 -4.09 20.59 -8.50
N GLU A 98 -4.89 21.43 -7.84
CA GLU A 98 -4.62 21.86 -6.47
C GLU A 98 -4.93 20.73 -5.48
N ALA A 99 -3.97 20.42 -4.61
CA ALA A 99 -4.03 19.29 -3.70
C ALA A 99 -3.42 19.60 -2.33
N VAL A 100 -3.73 18.76 -1.36
CA VAL A 100 -3.10 18.77 -0.04
C VAL A 100 -2.47 17.41 0.23
N ILE A 101 -1.22 17.39 0.67
CA ILE A 101 -0.58 16.18 1.19
C ILE A 101 -1.11 15.96 2.61
N GLN A 102 -2.01 14.99 2.76
CA GLN A 102 -2.66 14.63 4.03
C GLN A 102 -1.79 13.73 4.91
N ASP A 103 -1.01 12.84 4.28
CA ASP A 103 -0.04 12.01 4.98
C ASP A 103 1.17 11.66 4.12
N LEU A 104 2.29 11.40 4.78
CA LEU A 104 3.59 11.23 4.13
C LEU A 104 4.42 10.15 4.81
N SER A 105 5.13 9.36 4.02
CA SER A 105 6.17 8.43 4.46
C SER A 105 7.38 8.52 3.53
N ARG A 106 8.49 7.89 3.90
CA ARG A 106 9.68 7.76 3.05
C ARG A 106 9.40 7.15 1.67
N GLY A 107 8.39 6.29 1.54
CA GLY A 107 8.07 5.60 0.28
C GLY A 107 6.88 6.15 -0.50
N GLY A 108 6.21 7.19 -0.01
CA GLY A 108 5.05 7.73 -0.70
C GLY A 108 4.16 8.62 0.14
N ALA A 109 3.22 9.26 -0.52
CA ALA A 109 2.29 10.25 0.05
C ALA A 109 0.83 9.85 -0.15
N ARG A 110 -0.06 10.50 0.59
CA ARG A 110 -1.50 10.58 0.30
C ARG A 110 -1.84 12.03 -0.02
N LEU A 111 -2.38 12.24 -1.21
CA LEU A 111 -2.83 13.53 -1.72
C LEU A 111 -4.35 13.57 -1.68
N VAL A 112 -4.92 14.74 -1.42
CA VAL A 112 -6.35 15.01 -1.53
C VAL A 112 -6.54 16.19 -2.46
N VAL A 113 -7.20 15.96 -3.59
CA VAL A 113 -7.60 17.01 -4.53
C VAL A 113 -9.00 17.49 -4.10
N HIS A 114 -9.13 18.79 -3.88
CA HIS A 114 -10.37 19.41 -3.42
C HIS A 114 -11.11 20.09 -4.59
N GLY A 115 -12.42 19.89 -4.69
CA GLY A 115 -13.28 20.77 -5.49
C GLY A 115 -13.22 20.62 -7.01
N GLU A 116 -12.60 19.57 -7.55
CA GLU A 116 -12.54 19.38 -9.00
C GLU A 116 -13.46 18.27 -9.52
N LYS A 117 -14.35 18.66 -10.44
CA LYS A 117 -15.25 17.76 -11.18
C LYS A 117 -14.57 16.90 -12.25
N ALA A 118 -13.26 17.05 -12.50
CA ALA A 118 -12.59 16.31 -13.57
C ALA A 118 -11.07 16.19 -13.37
N LEU A 119 -10.60 15.53 -12.31
CA LEU A 119 -9.26 14.95 -12.37
C LEU A 119 -9.23 13.99 -13.55
N MET A 120 -8.48 14.32 -14.59
CA MET A 120 -8.33 13.48 -15.75
C MET A 120 -7.20 12.49 -15.49
N ILE A 121 -7.57 11.22 -15.37
CA ILE A 121 -6.63 10.12 -15.30
C ILE A 121 -6.66 9.41 -16.64
N PRO A 122 -5.60 9.53 -17.46
CA PRO A 122 -5.54 8.86 -18.74
C PRO A 122 -5.52 7.35 -18.53
N PHE A 123 -6.10 6.60 -19.47
CA PHE A 123 -5.96 5.14 -19.49
C PHE A 123 -4.52 4.77 -19.87
N GLY A 124 -3.96 3.72 -19.24
CA GLY A 124 -2.60 3.23 -19.51
C GLY A 124 -1.58 3.58 -18.42
N LEU A 125 -0.29 3.53 -18.76
CA LEU A 125 0.80 3.84 -17.83
C LEU A 125 0.93 5.36 -17.67
N PHE A 126 0.88 5.85 -16.45
CA PHE A 126 1.04 7.27 -16.17
C PHE A 126 1.87 7.49 -14.90
N LYS A 127 2.45 8.69 -14.79
CA LYS A 127 3.19 9.15 -13.61
C LYS A 127 2.50 10.36 -13.00
N LEU A 128 2.52 10.44 -11.68
CA LEU A 128 2.21 11.66 -10.95
C LEU A 128 3.49 12.47 -10.77
N ASN A 129 3.39 13.76 -11.05
CA ASN A 129 4.38 14.74 -10.64
C ASN A 129 3.74 15.66 -9.61
N VAL A 130 4.34 15.80 -8.44
CA VAL A 130 3.82 16.58 -7.32
C VAL A 130 4.84 17.63 -6.95
N SER A 131 4.38 18.89 -6.89
CA SER A 131 5.16 20.04 -6.45
C SER A 131 4.61 20.51 -5.11
N VAL A 132 5.43 20.46 -4.05
CA VAL A 132 5.05 21.03 -2.75
C VAL A 132 5.23 22.54 -2.81
N ILE A 133 4.18 23.29 -2.47
CA ILE A 133 4.16 24.75 -2.64
C ILE A 133 4.95 25.40 -1.51
N ASP A 134 4.50 25.21 -0.27
CA ASP A 134 5.02 25.89 0.91
C ASP A 134 5.34 24.91 2.05
N GLY A 135 5.78 25.44 3.19
CA GLY A 135 6.08 24.67 4.40
C GLY A 135 7.49 24.07 4.42
N PRO A 136 7.80 23.17 5.37
CA PRO A 136 9.14 22.59 5.52
C PRO A 136 9.62 21.80 4.29
N LEU A 137 8.68 21.33 3.47
CA LEU A 137 8.93 20.63 2.22
C LEU A 137 8.74 21.52 0.98
N GLY A 138 8.56 22.83 1.15
CA GLY A 138 8.41 23.78 0.06
C GLY A 138 9.49 23.64 -1.01
N GLY A 139 9.06 23.67 -2.26
CA GLY A 139 9.90 23.50 -3.44
C GLY A 139 10.21 22.04 -3.81
N ALA A 140 9.83 21.04 -3.00
CA ALA A 140 10.07 19.64 -3.32
C ALA A 140 9.28 19.19 -4.57
N GLN A 141 9.89 18.34 -5.39
CA GLN A 141 9.32 17.82 -6.64
C GLN A 141 9.38 16.29 -6.65
N TRP A 142 8.24 15.63 -6.53
CA TRP A 142 8.21 14.17 -6.49
C TRP A 142 7.53 13.59 -7.72
N GLN A 143 8.15 12.55 -8.27
CA GLN A 143 7.52 11.72 -9.28
C GLN A 143 7.11 10.37 -8.68
N GLY A 144 6.04 9.75 -9.18
CA GLY A 144 5.59 8.48 -8.64
C GLY A 144 4.44 7.81 -9.39
N ASP A 145 4.10 6.61 -8.95
CA ASP A 145 2.98 5.82 -9.45
C ASP A 145 1.76 5.98 -8.55
N ILE A 146 0.56 5.95 -9.13
CA ILE A 146 -0.68 5.86 -8.33
C ILE A 146 -0.80 4.45 -7.78
N ALA A 147 -0.79 4.34 -6.45
CA ALA A 147 -1.04 3.09 -5.74
C ALA A 147 -2.54 2.81 -5.59
N TYR A 148 -3.35 3.85 -5.38
CA TYR A 148 -4.81 3.73 -5.31
C TYR A 148 -5.50 5.09 -5.51
N LEU A 149 -6.78 5.04 -5.85
CA LEU A 149 -7.69 6.19 -5.92
C LEU A 149 -8.88 5.94 -4.99
N GLN A 150 -9.30 6.97 -4.27
CA GLN A 150 -10.40 6.92 -3.33
C GLN A 150 -11.31 8.14 -3.51
N PRO A 151 -12.31 8.05 -4.40
CA PRO A 151 -13.29 9.11 -4.54
C PRO A 151 -14.14 9.24 -3.27
N LYS A 152 -14.39 10.50 -2.88
CA LYS A 152 -15.36 10.93 -1.87
C LYS A 152 -16.17 12.07 -2.48
N GLU A 153 -17.38 12.30 -1.99
CA GLU A 153 -18.38 13.20 -2.59
C GLU A 153 -17.81 14.46 -3.25
N GLU A 154 -16.94 15.20 -2.57
CA GLU A 154 -16.34 16.45 -3.08
C GLU A 154 -14.82 16.39 -3.29
N ASN A 155 -14.18 15.26 -2.99
CA ASN A 155 -12.72 15.14 -2.94
C ASN A 155 -12.22 13.82 -3.52
N LEU A 156 -11.04 13.83 -4.14
CA LEU A 156 -10.37 12.62 -4.59
C LEU A 156 -9.10 12.37 -3.79
N GLY A 157 -9.10 11.29 -3.02
CA GLY A 157 -7.91 10.80 -2.34
C GLY A 157 -7.04 9.98 -3.29
N ILE A 158 -5.75 10.30 -3.37
CA ILE A 158 -4.79 9.64 -4.25
C ILE A 158 -3.62 9.12 -3.42
N GLY A 159 -3.40 7.81 -3.45
CA GLY A 159 -2.19 7.22 -2.89
C GLY A 159 -1.09 7.24 -3.95
N MET A 160 0.04 7.89 -3.65
CA MET A 160 1.20 7.93 -4.53
C MET A 160 2.36 7.14 -3.91
N ARG A 161 3.01 6.29 -4.71
CA ARG A 161 4.30 5.67 -4.38
C ARG A 161 5.39 6.46 -5.09
N PHE A 162 6.41 6.90 -4.36
CA PHE A 162 7.51 7.64 -4.94
C PHE A 162 8.32 6.77 -5.90
N ALA A 163 8.73 7.37 -7.02
CA ALA A 163 9.83 6.88 -7.82
C ALA A 163 11.15 7.08 -7.03
N ALA A 164 12.27 6.65 -7.59
CA ALA A 164 13.57 6.91 -6.99
C ALA A 164 13.75 8.42 -6.77
N LEU A 165 13.85 8.83 -5.50
CA LEU A 165 14.17 10.20 -5.11
C LEU A 165 15.67 10.40 -5.21
N ASN A 166 16.11 11.63 -5.45
CA ASN A 166 17.53 11.95 -5.31
C ASN A 166 17.92 11.99 -3.81
N LEU A 167 19.22 11.91 -3.54
CA LEU A 167 19.73 11.83 -2.16
C LEU A 167 19.35 13.06 -1.31
N GLU A 168 19.29 14.25 -1.92
CA GLU A 168 18.92 15.47 -1.21
C GLU A 168 17.45 15.44 -0.78
N GLU A 169 16.55 15.10 -1.71
CA GLU A 169 15.11 14.97 -1.45
C GLU A 169 14.82 13.85 -0.47
N GLU A 170 15.51 12.71 -0.60
CA GLU A 170 15.39 11.59 0.33
C GLU A 170 15.80 12.01 1.75
N ASN A 171 16.93 12.72 1.90
CA ASN A 171 17.38 13.22 3.21
C ASN A 171 16.41 14.24 3.80
N ARG A 172 15.90 15.19 3.00
CA ARG A 172 14.90 16.18 3.45
C ARG A 172 13.62 15.48 3.91
N LEU A 173 13.16 14.48 3.16
CA LEU A 173 11.98 13.69 3.49
C LEU A 173 12.18 12.87 4.77
N ILE A 174 13.33 12.23 4.92
CA ILE A 174 13.69 11.48 6.13
C ILE A 174 13.69 12.41 7.35
N GLN A 175 14.37 13.56 7.25
CA GLN A 175 14.40 14.53 8.35
C GLN A 175 13.00 15.00 8.74
N PHE A 176 12.15 15.31 7.76
CA PHE A 176 10.77 15.74 8.02
C PHE A 176 9.91 14.65 8.67
N VAL A 177 10.04 13.39 8.22
CA VAL A 177 9.27 12.26 8.74
C VAL A 177 9.74 11.80 10.12
N ASP A 178 11.04 11.84 10.38
CA ASP A 178 11.62 11.34 11.63
C ASP A 178 11.55 12.37 12.78
N GLN A 179 11.45 13.67 12.47
CA GLN A 179 11.33 14.74 13.48
C GLN A 179 9.90 14.92 14.03
N ARG A 180 8.91 14.17 13.54
CA ARG A 180 7.49 14.19 13.97
C ARG A 180 7.02 12.80 14.39
#